data_AF-A0A6A1VZ39-F1
#
_entry.id   AF-A0A6A1VZ39-F1
#
_cell.length_a   1.000
_cell.length_b   1.000
_cell.length_c   1.000
_cell.angle_alpha   90.00
_cell.angle_beta   90.00
_cell.angle_gamma   90.00
#
_symmetry.space_group_name_H-M   'P 1'
#
loop_
_entity.id
_entity.type
_entity.pdbx_description
1 polymer ?
#
loop_
_entity_poly.entity_id
_entity_poly.type
_entity_poly.pdbx_seq_one_letter_code
_entity_poly.pdbx_strand_id
1 'polypeptide(L)'
;MVTRRHCLLVLVGVLCFIFPQTSTHQEDVLVSTYHVCIINDMPSDPPPLTVHCKSGDDDIGSKDLLLREEYRWSFRVNFWETTLFFCSARWGGGKRTYIDAFVAIRDERRCRKNRYCLWSVREDGFYFSNDNSTWRNQHPW
;
A
#
# COMPACT_ATOMS: atom_id res chain seq x y z
N MET A 1 51.19 35.44 39.16
CA MET A 1 50.25 35.96 38.15
C MET A 1 50.19 34.97 36.99
N VAL A 2 48.97 34.66 36.52
CA VAL A 2 48.57 33.88 35.33
C VAL A 2 48.60 32.33 35.40
N THR A 3 47.48 31.82 35.95
CA THR A 3 46.57 30.71 35.54
C THR A 3 46.93 29.62 34.50
N ARG A 4 46.54 28.38 34.85
CA ARG A 4 46.24 27.20 33.99
C ARG A 4 45.22 27.48 32.86
N ARG A 5 45.31 26.77 31.71
CA ARG A 5 44.23 26.29 30.78
C ARG A 5 44.88 25.65 29.52
N HIS A 6 44.96 24.32 29.38
CA HIS A 6 44.08 23.39 28.62
C HIS A 6 44.14 23.44 27.07
N CYS A 7 44.50 22.27 26.51
CA CYS A 7 44.15 21.70 25.20
C CYS A 7 44.29 22.54 23.92
N LEU A 8 45.43 22.41 23.24
CA LEU A 8 45.54 22.65 21.79
C LEU A 8 45.40 21.31 21.04
N LEU A 9 44.15 20.83 20.94
CA LEU A 9 43.72 19.71 20.09
C LEU A 9 42.74 20.21 19.02
N VAL A 10 43.08 21.29 18.32
CA VAL A 10 42.19 21.89 17.29
C VAL A 10 42.98 22.26 16.03
N LEU A 11 43.60 21.27 15.38
CA LEU A 11 44.20 21.47 14.06
C LEU A 11 43.76 20.44 12.99
N VAL A 12 42.77 19.59 13.30
CA VAL A 12 42.21 18.62 12.32
C VAL A 12 40.86 19.07 11.73
N GLY A 13 40.34 20.24 12.11
CA GLY A 13 38.98 20.68 11.75
C GLY A 13 38.80 21.46 10.44
N VAL A 14 39.87 21.79 9.70
CA VAL A 14 39.77 22.81 8.62
C VAL A 14 39.79 22.24 7.18
N LEU A 15 40.13 20.96 6.97
CA LEU A 15 40.17 20.37 5.62
C LEU A 15 38.81 19.85 5.10
N CYS A 16 37.75 19.80 5.90
CA CYS A 16 36.42 19.35 5.45
C CYS A 16 35.56 20.47 4.81
N PHE A 17 35.99 21.73 4.82
CA PHE A 17 35.19 22.86 4.31
C PHE A 17 35.37 23.17 2.81
N ILE A 18 36.27 22.48 2.10
CA ILE A 18 36.55 22.76 0.66
C ILE A 18 35.88 21.75 -0.27
N PHE A 19 35.32 20.65 0.24
CA PHE A 19 34.42 19.82 -0.55
C PHE A 19 33.00 20.35 -0.38
N PRO A 20 32.33 20.82 -1.45
CA PRO A 20 30.89 21.02 -1.38
C PRO A 20 30.29 19.65 -1.09
N GLN A 21 29.75 19.47 0.11
CA GLN A 21 28.88 18.32 0.37
C GLN A 21 27.61 18.56 -0.43
N THR A 22 27.61 18.16 -1.70
CA THR A 22 26.37 17.92 -2.42
C THR A 22 25.80 16.63 -1.86
N SER A 23 25.15 16.70 -0.69
CA SER A 23 24.23 15.66 -0.25
C SER A 23 22.92 15.82 -1.02
N THR A 24 22.93 15.44 -2.29
CA THR A 24 21.68 15.22 -3.03
C THR A 24 21.06 13.91 -2.54
N HIS A 25 20.00 14.04 -1.72
CA HIS A 25 18.89 13.11 -1.42
C HIS A 25 19.10 11.60 -1.63
N GLN A 26 18.91 10.79 -0.56
CA GLN A 26 18.09 9.56 -0.61
C GLN A 26 17.81 8.96 0.80
N GLU A 27 17.05 9.63 1.67
CA GLU A 27 16.39 8.96 2.81
C GLU A 27 14.93 8.61 2.51
N ASP A 28 14.65 8.06 1.33
CA ASP A 28 13.28 7.66 0.97
C ASP A 28 13.20 6.24 0.36
N VAL A 29 14.02 5.32 0.88
CA VAL A 29 14.07 3.92 0.42
C VAL A 29 13.38 2.95 1.40
N LEU A 30 13.15 3.33 2.66
CA LEU A 30 12.79 2.36 3.70
C LEU A 30 11.29 2.19 3.98
N VAL A 31 10.40 3.04 3.46
CA VAL A 31 8.96 2.91 3.73
C VAL A 31 8.12 3.17 2.48
N SER A 32 7.85 2.10 1.73
CA SER A 32 7.01 2.19 0.53
C SER A 32 5.52 2.26 0.91
N THR A 33 4.83 3.31 0.44
CA THR A 33 3.36 3.37 0.50
C THR A 33 2.75 2.54 -0.63
N TYR A 34 1.73 1.75 -0.30
CA TYR A 34 0.94 0.98 -1.25
C TYR A 34 -0.52 1.43 -1.22
N HIS A 35 -1.21 1.22 -2.35
CA HIS A 35 -2.60 1.54 -2.56
C HIS A 35 -3.34 0.27 -2.98
N VAL A 36 -4.44 -0.03 -2.29
CA VAL A 36 -5.36 -1.09 -2.70
C VAL A 36 -6.64 -0.42 -3.19
N CYS A 37 -7.13 -0.86 -4.35
CA CYS A 37 -8.34 -0.35 -4.95
C CYS A 37 -9.26 -1.53 -5.32
N ILE A 38 -10.53 -1.46 -4.92
CA ILE A 38 -11.57 -2.43 -5.28
C ILE A 38 -12.63 -1.70 -6.10
N ILE A 39 -12.87 -2.17 -7.31
CA ILE A 39 -13.77 -1.56 -8.30
C ILE A 39 -14.95 -2.51 -8.52
N ASN A 40 -16.17 -1.96 -8.51
CA ASN A 40 -17.36 -2.71 -8.89
C ASN A 40 -17.54 -2.68 -10.43
N ASP A 41 -17.23 -3.79 -11.09
CA ASP A 41 -17.40 -4.00 -12.54
C ASP A 41 -18.49 -5.05 -12.84
N MET A 42 -19.49 -5.17 -11.97
CA MET A 42 -20.63 -6.06 -12.19
C MET A 42 -21.51 -5.54 -13.35
N PRO A 43 -22.13 -6.42 -14.15
CA PRO A 43 -22.86 -6.03 -15.37
C PRO A 43 -24.20 -5.30 -15.12
N SER A 44 -24.62 -5.07 -13.88
CA SER A 44 -25.90 -4.40 -13.57
C SER A 44 -25.88 -3.69 -12.21
N ASP A 45 -26.66 -2.62 -12.12
CA ASP A 45 -26.92 -1.77 -10.95
C ASP A 45 -28.45 -1.59 -10.86
N PRO A 46 -29.16 -1.72 -9.73
CA PRO A 46 -28.89 -2.31 -8.41
C PRO A 46 -29.05 -3.85 -8.39
N PRO A 47 -28.63 -4.55 -7.32
CA PRO A 47 -28.16 -4.08 -6.00
C PRO A 47 -26.67 -3.73 -5.91
N PRO A 48 -26.26 -2.85 -4.97
CA PRO A 48 -24.85 -2.45 -4.82
C PRO A 48 -23.96 -3.60 -4.34
N LEU A 49 -22.65 -3.45 -4.59
CA LEU A 49 -21.62 -4.32 -4.03
C LEU A 49 -21.17 -3.79 -2.67
N THR A 50 -21.55 -4.47 -1.60
CA THR A 50 -21.07 -4.14 -0.24
C THR A 50 -19.70 -4.78 -0.03
N VAL A 51 -18.69 -3.96 0.23
CA VAL A 51 -17.32 -4.39 0.54
C VAL A 51 -16.95 -3.96 1.96
N HIS A 52 -16.32 -4.84 2.72
CA HIS A 52 -15.75 -4.52 4.03
C HIS A 52 -14.31 -5.02 4.10
N CYS A 53 -13.36 -4.17 4.49
CA CYS A 53 -11.93 -4.47 4.49
C CYS A 53 -11.30 -4.13 5.83
N LYS A 54 -10.34 -4.96 6.26
CA LYS A 54 -9.56 -4.71 7.47
C LYS A 54 -8.21 -5.43 7.44
N SER A 55 -7.32 -5.04 8.34
CA SER A 55 -6.09 -5.74 8.70
C SER A 55 -6.22 -6.34 10.11
N GLY A 56 -5.11 -6.82 10.66
CA GLY A 56 -5.04 -7.18 12.08
C GLY A 56 -5.12 -5.98 13.03
N ASP A 57 -4.64 -4.81 12.57
CA ASP A 57 -4.46 -3.61 13.39
C ASP A 57 -5.53 -2.53 13.12
N ASP A 58 -6.05 -2.48 11.89
CA ASP A 58 -6.93 -1.41 11.40
C ASP A 58 -8.18 -1.96 10.73
N ASP A 59 -9.34 -1.40 11.06
CA ASP A 59 -10.58 -1.59 10.31
C ASP A 59 -10.75 -0.45 9.30
N ILE A 60 -10.69 -0.76 8.00
CA ILE A 60 -10.89 0.25 6.94
C ILE A 60 -12.38 0.59 6.81
N GLY A 61 -13.26 -0.31 7.25
CA GLY A 61 -14.70 -0.13 7.26
C GLY A 61 -15.42 -0.82 6.10
N SER A 62 -16.70 -0.47 5.98
CA SER A 62 -17.60 -0.97 4.94
C SER A 62 -17.97 0.14 3.96
N LYS A 63 -18.11 -0.20 2.68
CA LYS A 63 -18.60 0.69 1.64
C LYS A 63 -19.52 -0.07 0.68
N ASP A 64 -20.66 0.52 0.37
CA ASP A 64 -21.51 0.09 -0.74
C ASP A 64 -21.01 0.78 -2.01
N LEU A 65 -20.69 -0.01 -3.04
CA LEU A 65 -20.21 0.47 -4.32
C LEU A 65 -21.30 0.30 -5.37
N LEU A 66 -21.73 1.42 -5.96
CA LEU A 66 -22.52 1.42 -7.18
C LEU A 66 -21.66 0.97 -8.37
N LEU A 67 -22.27 0.82 -9.55
CA LEU A 67 -21.56 0.43 -10.76
C LEU A 67 -20.41 1.42 -11.06
N ARG A 68 -19.21 0.88 -11.30
CA ARG A 68 -17.94 1.59 -11.53
C ARG A 68 -17.38 2.40 -10.37
N GLU A 69 -18.02 2.38 -9.20
CA GLU A 69 -17.43 3.02 -8.02
C GLU A 69 -16.25 2.21 -7.48
N GLU A 70 -15.32 2.94 -6.85
CA GLU A 70 -14.13 2.35 -6.22
C GLU A 70 -14.09 2.55 -4.71
N TYR A 71 -13.55 1.56 -4.01
CA TYR A 71 -13.13 1.62 -2.62
C TYR A 71 -11.61 1.52 -2.55
N ARG A 72 -10.97 2.58 -2.06
CA ARG A 72 -9.51 2.71 -2.03
C ARG A 72 -9.01 3.14 -0.67
N TRP A 73 -7.90 2.56 -0.25
CA TRP A 73 -7.12 3.03 0.89
C TRP A 73 -5.62 2.91 0.61
N SER A 74 -4.82 3.57 1.45
CA SER A 74 -3.37 3.61 1.34
C SER A 74 -2.75 3.28 2.68
N PHE A 75 -1.61 2.60 2.68
CA PHE A 75 -0.92 2.20 3.90
C PHE A 75 0.57 2.00 3.62
N ARG A 76 1.33 1.87 4.70
CA ARG A 76 2.75 1.51 4.67
C ARG A 76 2.89 0.08 5.16
N VAL A 77 3.73 -0.72 4.51
CA VAL A 77 4.02 -2.07 4.98
C VAL A 77 4.82 -1.98 6.28
N ASN A 78 4.48 -2.81 7.25
CA ASN A 78 5.16 -2.84 8.53
C ASN A 78 6.59 -3.38 8.37
N PHE A 79 7.47 -3.04 9.32
CA PHE A 79 8.88 -3.41 9.27
C PHE A 79 9.13 -4.93 9.23
N TRP A 80 8.16 -5.73 9.68
CA TRP A 80 8.25 -7.19 9.74
C TRP A 80 7.67 -7.88 8.49
N GLU A 81 7.27 -7.12 7.46
CA GLU A 81 6.66 -7.63 6.22
C GLU A 81 5.45 -8.57 6.46
N THR A 82 4.69 -8.32 7.54
CA THR A 82 3.52 -9.12 7.93
C THR A 82 2.19 -8.45 7.59
N THR A 83 2.21 -7.27 6.96
CA THR A 83 0.98 -6.54 6.63
C THR A 83 0.05 -7.36 5.73
N LEU A 84 -1.18 -7.53 6.20
CA LEU A 84 -2.26 -8.26 5.54
C LEU A 84 -3.52 -7.40 5.57
N PHE A 85 -4.16 -7.22 4.43
CA PHE A 85 -5.52 -6.70 4.33
C PHE A 85 -6.40 -7.76 3.68
N PHE A 86 -7.46 -8.14 4.37
CA PHE A 86 -8.48 -9.05 3.87
C PHE A 86 -9.81 -8.32 3.77
N CYS A 87 -10.57 -8.65 2.73
CA CYS A 87 -11.84 -8.03 2.43
C CYS A 87 -12.92 -9.08 2.26
N SER A 88 -14.14 -8.70 2.58
CA SER A 88 -15.33 -9.42 2.20
C SER A 88 -16.13 -8.59 1.19
N ALA A 89 -16.73 -9.25 0.20
CA ALA A 89 -17.67 -8.62 -0.71
C ALA A 89 -18.98 -9.41 -0.74
N ARG A 90 -20.09 -8.69 -0.87
CA ARG A 90 -21.42 -9.27 -1.01
C ARG A 90 -22.19 -8.46 -2.05
N TRP A 91 -22.73 -9.15 -3.04
CA TRP A 91 -23.62 -8.55 -4.02
C TRP A 91 -25.06 -9.03 -3.78
N GLY A 92 -26.01 -8.09 -3.72
CA GLY A 92 -27.44 -8.39 -3.82
C GLY A 92 -28.03 -9.45 -2.88
N GLY A 93 -27.78 -9.34 -1.58
CA GLY A 93 -28.29 -10.33 -0.62
C GLY A 93 -27.70 -11.74 -0.80
N GLY A 94 -26.84 -11.97 -1.80
CA GLY A 94 -26.17 -13.22 -2.09
C GLY A 94 -25.11 -13.60 -1.07
N LYS A 95 -24.32 -14.62 -1.41
CA LYS A 95 -23.24 -15.14 -0.57
C LYS A 95 -22.15 -14.08 -0.38
N ARG A 96 -21.62 -14.00 0.85
CA ARG A 96 -20.43 -13.20 1.15
C ARG A 96 -19.18 -13.99 0.77
N THR A 97 -18.30 -13.37 -0.01
CA THR A 97 -17.03 -13.94 -0.46
C THR A 97 -15.87 -13.15 0.13
N TYR A 98 -14.74 -13.81 0.37
CA TYR A 98 -13.56 -13.22 1.03
C TYR A 98 -12.34 -13.31 0.13
N ILE A 99 -11.51 -12.27 0.17
CA ILE A 99 -10.22 -12.19 -0.53
C ILE A 99 -9.15 -11.61 0.37
N ASP A 100 -7.90 -12.03 0.18
CA ASP A 100 -6.73 -11.33 0.72
C ASP A 100 -6.36 -10.23 -0.29
N ALA A 101 -6.87 -9.03 -0.06
CA ALA A 101 -6.70 -7.90 -0.98
C ALA A 101 -5.24 -7.41 -1.04
N PHE A 102 -4.48 -7.59 0.03
CA PHE A 102 -3.04 -7.37 0.06
C PHE A 102 -2.34 -8.30 1.05
N VAL A 103 -1.25 -8.94 0.63
CA VAL A 103 -0.35 -9.73 1.48
C VAL A 103 1.07 -9.26 1.21
N ALA A 104 1.76 -8.69 2.21
CA ALA A 104 3.08 -8.06 2.03
C ALA A 104 4.07 -8.94 1.24
N ILE A 105 4.31 -10.18 1.69
CA ILE A 105 5.21 -11.14 1.03
C ILE A 105 4.86 -11.44 -0.45
N ARG A 106 3.59 -11.30 -0.83
CA ARG A 106 3.10 -11.55 -2.19
C ARG A 106 3.13 -10.28 -3.04
N ASP A 107 2.63 -9.19 -2.46
CA ASP A 107 2.19 -8.02 -3.22
C ASP A 107 3.19 -6.88 -3.20
N GLU A 108 4.13 -6.83 -2.26
CA GLU A 108 5.18 -5.83 -2.28
C GLU A 108 5.97 -5.86 -3.58
N ARG A 109 6.38 -7.06 -4.00
CA ARG A 109 7.06 -7.29 -5.29
C ARG A 109 6.11 -7.10 -6.47
N ARG A 110 4.90 -7.65 -6.37
CA ARG A 110 3.93 -7.68 -7.48
C ARG A 110 3.42 -6.29 -7.84
N CYS A 111 3.13 -5.44 -6.85
CA CYS A 111 2.63 -4.08 -7.04
C CYS A 111 3.75 -3.02 -7.02
N ARG A 112 5.02 -3.40 -6.81
CA ARG A 112 6.16 -2.48 -6.64
C ARG A 112 6.24 -1.37 -7.68
N LYS A 113 6.00 -1.71 -8.94
CA LYS A 113 6.21 -0.80 -10.08
C LYS A 113 5.31 0.43 -9.99
N ASN A 114 4.03 0.24 -9.67
CA ASN A 114 3.03 1.31 -9.67
C ASN A 114 2.55 1.66 -8.26
N ARG A 115 2.88 0.85 -7.25
CA ARG A 115 2.34 0.90 -5.87
C ARG A 115 0.84 0.63 -5.75
N TYR A 116 0.17 0.28 -6.86
CA TYR A 116 -1.24 -0.08 -6.89
C TYR A 116 -1.43 -1.59 -6.98
N CYS A 117 -2.31 -2.11 -6.12
CA CYS A 117 -2.91 -3.43 -6.22
C CYS A 117 -4.41 -3.24 -6.51
N LEU A 118 -4.83 -3.55 -7.72
CA LEU A 118 -6.18 -3.28 -8.21
C LEU A 118 -6.99 -4.56 -8.25
N TRP A 119 -8.23 -4.48 -7.78
CA TRP A 119 -9.21 -5.54 -7.81
C TRP A 119 -10.45 -5.05 -8.55
N SER A 120 -10.90 -5.82 -9.55
CA SER A 120 -12.12 -5.60 -10.32
C SER A 120 -13.05 -6.76 -9.98
N VAL A 121 -14.18 -6.45 -9.35
CA VAL A 121 -15.19 -7.44 -8.97
C VAL A 121 -16.17 -7.58 -10.11
N ARG A 122 -16.28 -8.78 -10.66
CA ARG A 122 -17.09 -9.11 -11.84
C ARG A 122 -18.01 -10.28 -11.53
N GLU A 123 -18.95 -10.55 -12.43
CA GLU A 123 -19.98 -11.58 -12.26
C GLU A 123 -19.41 -12.98 -12.01
N ASP A 124 -18.18 -13.26 -12.45
CA ASP A 124 -17.50 -14.55 -12.36
C ASP A 124 -16.31 -14.55 -11.38
N GLY A 125 -16.11 -13.48 -10.60
CA GLY A 125 -15.15 -13.45 -9.50
C GLY A 125 -14.29 -12.18 -9.43
N PHE A 126 -13.16 -12.30 -8.73
CA PHE A 126 -12.25 -11.18 -8.47
C PHE A 126 -11.04 -11.21 -9.39
N TYR A 127 -10.90 -10.14 -10.16
CA TYR A 127 -9.81 -9.93 -11.09
C TYR A 127 -8.77 -9.01 -10.49
N PHE A 128 -7.51 -9.42 -10.51
CA PHE A 128 -6.39 -8.59 -10.07
C PHE A 128 -5.66 -7.94 -11.25
N SER A 129 -5.21 -6.70 -11.06
CA SER A 129 -4.20 -6.05 -11.88
C SER A 129 -3.21 -5.21 -11.04
N ASN A 130 -1.95 -5.15 -11.46
CA ASN A 130 -0.94 -4.24 -10.90
C ASN A 130 -0.60 -3.07 -11.86
N ASP A 131 -1.20 -3.05 -13.06
CA ASP A 131 -0.91 -2.08 -14.11
C ASP A 131 -2.15 -1.49 -14.79
N ASN A 132 -3.34 -1.84 -14.29
CA ASN A 132 -4.63 -1.43 -14.83
C ASN A 132 -4.87 -1.84 -16.30
N SER A 133 -4.10 -2.79 -16.83
CA SER A 133 -4.19 -3.24 -18.22
C SER A 133 -4.40 -4.74 -18.34
N THR A 134 -3.61 -5.52 -17.60
CA THR A 134 -3.70 -6.98 -17.59
C THR A 134 -4.47 -7.42 -16.35
N TRP A 135 -5.65 -7.98 -16.57
CA TRP A 135 -6.55 -8.45 -15.51
C TRP A 135 -6.58 -9.98 -15.47
N ARG A 136 -6.37 -10.56 -14.29
CA ARG A 136 -6.39 -12.03 -14.10
C ARG A 136 -7.41 -12.40 -13.04
N ASN A 137 -8.33 -13.31 -13.35
CA ASN A 137 -9.24 -13.88 -12.36
C ASN A 137 -8.41 -14.68 -11.34
N GLN A 138 -8.35 -14.21 -10.09
CA GLN A 138 -7.61 -14.87 -9.01
C GLN A 138 -8.51 -15.63 -8.04
N HIS A 139 -9.75 -15.18 -7.92
CA HIS A 139 -10.74 -15.80 -7.06
C HIS A 139 -12.06 -15.93 -7.84
N PRO A 140 -12.17 -16.95 -8.70
CA PRO A 140 -13.45 -17.34 -9.26
C PRO A 140 -14.37 -17.80 -8.13
N TRP A 141 -15.66 -17.50 -8.24
CA TRP A 141 -16.66 -17.84 -7.22
C TRP A 141 -17.76 -18.78 -7.70
#